data_AF-A0A4Q1CCD6-F1
#
_entry.id   AF-A0A4Q1CCD6-F1
#
_cell.length_a   1.000
_cell.length_b   1.000
_cell.length_c   1.000
_cell.angle_alpha   90.00
_cell.angle_beta   90.00
_cell.angle_gamma   90.00
#
_symmetry.space_group_name_H-M   'P 1'
#
loop_
_entity.id
_entity.type
_entity.pdbx_description
1 polymer ?
#
loop_
_entity_poly.entity_id
_entity_poly.type
_entity_poly.pdbx_seq_one_letter_code
_entity_poly.pdbx_strand_id
1 'polypeptide(L)' 'MTLADFPQLKRLPSRQRLKLAEQLWDSAATESMAVPAGHKRLIQSRRKAYQQGQIATLTMDELKKSIKRPK' A
#
# COMPACT_ATOMS: atom_id res chain seq x y z
N MET A 1 -0.60 -21.23 -4.25
CA MET A 1 -1.89 -20.72 -4.75
C MET A 1 -1.64 -19.43 -5.50
N THR A 2 -2.23 -19.29 -6.68
CA THR A 2 -2.13 -18.09 -7.53
C THR A 2 -3.54 -17.57 -7.82
N LEU A 3 -3.66 -16.33 -8.29
CA LEU A 3 -4.96 -15.81 -8.75
C LEU A 3 -5.54 -16.58 -9.95
N ALA A 4 -4.75 -17.41 -10.63
CA ALA A 4 -5.25 -18.29 -11.67
C ALA A 4 -6.15 -19.40 -11.10
N ASP A 5 -5.93 -19.79 -9.85
CA ASP A 5 -6.70 -20.84 -9.16
C ASP A 5 -8.13 -20.37 -8.79
N PHE A 6 -8.42 -19.06 -8.93
CA PHE A 6 -9.68 -18.42 -8.54
C PHE A 6 -10.24 -17.52 -9.66
N PRO A 7 -10.64 -18.08 -10.81
CA PRO A 7 -11.11 -17.30 -11.95
C PRO A 7 -12.34 -16.41 -11.64
N GLN A 8 -13.18 -16.83 -10.68
CA GLN A 8 -14.32 -16.06 -10.20
C GLN A 8 -13.92 -14.72 -9.58
N LEU A 9 -12.76 -14.64 -8.92
CA LEU A 9 -12.28 -13.39 -8.34
C LEU A 9 -11.93 -12.37 -9.44
N LYS A 10 -11.47 -12.82 -10.61
CA LYS A 10 -11.18 -11.93 -11.75
C LYS A 10 -12.42 -11.35 -12.40
N ARG A 11 -13.59 -11.99 -12.24
CA ARG A 11 -14.88 -11.54 -12.79
C ARG A 11 -15.54 -10.44 -11.96
N LEU A 12 -15.09 -10.26 -10.71
CA LEU A 12 -15.63 -9.22 -9.84
C LEU A 12 -15.19 -7.82 -10.31
N PRO A 13 -16.07 -6.81 -10.20
CA PRO A 13 -15.70 -5.41 -10.35
C PRO A 13 -14.51 -5.04 -9.46
N SER A 14 -13.64 -4.14 -9.94
CA SER A 14 -12.43 -3.74 -9.22
C SER A 14 -12.68 -3.30 -7.78
N ARG A 15 -13.77 -2.56 -7.53
CA ARG A 15 -14.16 -2.14 -6.17
C ARG A 15 -14.42 -3.33 -5.24
N GLN A 16 -15.08 -4.38 -5.73
CA GLN A 16 -15.38 -5.57 -4.94
C GLN A 16 -14.12 -6.40 -4.69
N ARG A 17 -13.23 -6.51 -5.69
CA ARG A 17 -11.92 -7.17 -5.52
C ARG A 17 -11.06 -6.49 -4.47
N LEU A 18 -11.02 -5.16 -4.48
CA LEU A 18 -10.29 -4.38 -3.48
C LEU A 18 -10.87 -4.57 -2.07
N LYS A 19 -12.20 -4.53 -1.93
CA LYS A 19 -12.87 -4.80 -0.65
C LYS A 19 -12.54 -6.19 -0.11
N LEU A 20 -12.54 -7.21 -0.97
CA LEU A 20 -12.17 -8.57 -0.56
C LEU A 20 -10.69 -8.65 -0.16
N ALA A 21 -9.79 -7.99 -0.89
CA ALA A 21 -8.37 -7.96 -0.55
C ALA A 21 -8.14 -7.32 0.82
N GLU A 22 -8.85 -6.23 1.13
CA GLU A 22 -8.84 -5.57 2.44
C GLU A 22 -9.33 -6.51 3.55
N GLN A 23 -10.50 -7.13 3.38
CA GLN A 23 -11.03 -8.06 4.39
C GLN A 23 -10.11 -9.27 4.63
N LEU A 24 -9.53 -9.82 3.57
CA LEU A 24 -8.57 -10.91 3.67
C LEU A 24 -7.30 -10.46 4.39
N TRP A 25 -6.81 -9.25 4.06
CA TRP A 25 -5.67 -8.66 4.73
C TRP A 25 -5.91 -8.50 6.22
N ASP A 26 -7.03 -7.88 6.62
CA ASP A 26 -7.37 -7.68 8.03
C ASP A 26 -7.53 -9.00 8.79
N SER A 27 -8.04 -10.04 8.13
CA SER A 27 -8.22 -11.36 8.75
C SER A 27 -6.91 -12.14 8.95
N ALA A 28 -5.88 -11.85 8.16
CA ALA A 28 -4.65 -12.64 8.11
C ALA A 28 -3.42 -11.89 8.64
N ALA A 29 -3.45 -10.56 8.64
CA ALA A 29 -2.32 -9.73 9.03
C ALA A 29 -2.04 -9.86 10.53
N THR A 30 -0.84 -10.33 10.86
CA THR A 30 -0.33 -10.37 12.23
C THR A 30 1.06 -9.74 12.28
N GLU A 31 1.46 -9.26 13.47
CA GLU A 31 2.78 -8.65 13.67
C GLU A 31 3.95 -9.62 13.42
N SER A 32 3.69 -10.93 13.48
CA SER A 32 4.69 -11.97 13.26
C SER A 32 4.92 -12.31 11.78
N MET A 33 4.11 -11.76 10.86
CA MET A 33 4.29 -12.03 9.44
C MET A 33 5.58 -11.43 8.89
N ALA A 34 6.37 -12.27 8.21
CA ALA A 34 7.58 -11.81 7.55
C ALA A 34 7.24 -10.86 6.39
N VAL A 35 7.79 -9.65 6.44
CA VAL A 35 7.67 -8.69 5.32
C VAL A 35 8.40 -9.23 4.09
N PRO A 36 7.74 -9.32 2.92
CA PRO A 36 8.38 -9.78 1.69
C PRO A 36 9.64 -8.98 1.32
N ALA A 37 10.67 -9.66 0.83
CA ALA A 37 11.96 -9.03 0.51
C ALA A 37 11.85 -7.90 -0.55
N GLY A 38 10.90 -8.00 -1.49
CA GLY A 38 10.59 -6.92 -2.42
C GLY A 38 10.12 -5.64 -1.74
N HIS A 39 9.24 -5.76 -0.74
CA HIS A 39 8.75 -4.60 0.03
C HIS A 39 9.86 -4.00 0.88
N LYS A 40 10.71 -4.82 1.51
CA LYS A 40 11.89 -4.34 2.25
C LYS A 40 12.80 -3.52 1.35
N ARG A 41 13.14 -4.02 0.16
CA ARG A 41 13.96 -3.30 -0.83
C ARG A 41 13.33 -2.00 -1.28
N LEU A 42 12.01 -1.99 -1.52
CA LEU A 42 11.28 -0.78 -1.90
C LEU A 42 11.37 0.29 -0.80
N ILE A 43 11.12 -0.08 0.45
CA ILE A 43 11.19 0.84 1.60
C ILE A 43 12.62 1.38 1.76
N GLN A 44 13.63 0.52 1.67
CA GLN A 44 15.03 0.91 1.75
C GLN A 44 15.41 1.90 0.64
N SER A 45 14.99 1.62 -0.60
CA SER A 45 15.24 2.52 -1.73
C SER A 45 14.58 3.89 -1.54
N ARG A 46 13.32 3.92 -1.10
CA ARG A 46 12.60 5.18 -0.83
C ARG A 46 13.25 5.97 0.31
N ARG A 47 13.67 5.28 1.38
CA ARG A 47 14.35 5.90 2.51
C ARG A 47 15.70 6.50 2.10
N LYS A 48 16.46 5.80 1.25
CA LYS A 48 17.72 6.32 0.71
C LYS A 48 17.49 7.58 -0.12
N ALA A 49 16.53 7.57 -1.03
CA ALA A 49 16.20 8.74 -1.85
C ALA A 49 15.76 9.94 -0.99
N TYR A 50 14.97 9.70 0.07
CA TYR A 50 14.62 10.71 1.08
C TYR A 50 15.86 11.32 1.74
N GLN A 51 16.75 10.48 2.27
CA GLN A 51 17.96 10.93 2.96
C GLN A 51 18.93 11.69 2.03
N GLN A 52 18.91 11.37 0.74
CA GLN A 52 19.72 12.04 -0.28
C GLN A 52 19.09 13.31 -0.85
N GLY A 53 17.90 13.71 -0.38
CA GLY A 53 17.18 14.87 -0.90
C GLY A 53 16.68 14.71 -2.34
N GLN A 54 16.57 13.47 -2.84
CA GLN A 54 16.17 13.16 -4.22
C GLN A 54 14.66 13.09 -4.42
N ILE A 55 13.89 13.29 -3.35
CA ILE A 55 12.42 13.34 -3.40
C ILE A 55 11.95 14.62 -2.73
N ALA A 56 10.88 15.20 -3.27
CA ALA A 56 10.20 16.32 -2.65
C ALA A 56 9.62 15.89 -1.30
N THR A 57 9.89 16.67 -0.27
CA THR A 57 9.34 16.48 1.08
C THR A 57 8.36 17.60 1.37
N LEU A 58 7.37 17.32 2.22
CA LEU A 58 6.43 18.32 2.70
C LEU A 58 6.59 18.41 4.21
N THR A 59 6.63 19.64 4.72
CA THR A 59 6.44 19.91 6.13
C THR A 59 5.00 19.57 6.54
N MET A 60 4.79 19.40 7.84
CA MET A 60 3.45 19.15 8.38
C MET A 60 2.46 20.27 8.03
N ASP A 61 2.91 21.53 7.97
CA ASP A 61 2.04 22.66 7.64
C ASP A 61 1.69 22.72 6.15
N GLU A 62 2.63 22.36 5.27
CA GLU A 62 2.35 22.20 3.83
C GLU A 62 1.38 21.03 3.59
N LEU A 63 1.55 19.91 4.30
CA LEU A 63 0.65 18.78 4.24
C LEU A 63 -0.78 19.18 4.65
N LYS A 64 -0.95 19.86 5.79
CA LYS A 64 -2.27 20.34 6.26
C LYS A 64 -2.97 21.24 5.23
N LYS A 65 -2.22 22.08 4.52
CA LYS A 65 -2.77 22.94 3.45
C LYS A 65 -3.20 22.15 2.21
N SER A 66 -2.52 21.05 1.91
CA SER A 66 -2.82 20.19 0.74
C SER A 66 -4.07 19.34 0.91
N ILE A 67 -4.39 18.95 2.15
CA ILE A 67 -5.61 18.20 2.50
C ILE A 67 -6.77 19.20 2.57
N LYS A 68 -7.27 19.65 1.40
CA LYS A 68 -8.54 20.37 1.35
C LYS A 68 -9.66 19.41 1.77
N ARG A 69 -10.45 19.82 2.77
CA ARG A 69 -11.71 19.13 3.14
C ARG A 69 -12.54 18.91 1.87
N PRO A 70 -13.13 17.73 1.65
CA PRO A 70 -14.18 17.59 0.65
C PRO A 70 -15.27 18.63 0.94
N LYS A 71 -15.70 19.35 -0.10
CA LYS A 71 -16.91 20.20 -0.04
C LYS A 71 -18.14 19.32 0.12
#